data_AF-A0A848XZF2-F1
#
_entry.id   AF-A0A848XZF2-F1
#
_cell.length_a   1.000
_cell.length_b   1.000
_cell.length_c   1.000
_cell.angle_alpha   90.00
_cell.angle_beta   90.00
_cell.angle_gamma   90.00
#
_symmetry.space_group_name_H-M   'P 1'
#
loop_
_entity.id
_entity.type
_entity.pdbx_description
1 polymer ?
#
loop_
_entity_poly.entity_id
_entity_poly.type
_entity_poly.pdbx_seq_one_letter_code
_entity_poly.pdbx_strand_id
1 'polypeptide(L)'
;MSRLCWILPLLLLAACGDADTTDPDFAAEGESPAAAAPMALAGGADCLLGTWAVDAEYSFRPEVWDNLTQGSDDLNFEFAGASGQALLTFERGGAARSDFNDFEITIDADTPAGAMNTTVALDGTAASSYRVEDDQLLFEPGPAELTSSARATLGGREMMNSTMDFESLFETAERGTMTFDCQGDELLLDISAPASAGGQVLFENARYVRAG
;
A
#
# COMPACT_ATOMS: atom_id res chain seq x y z
N MET A 1 -30.63 -23.31 -5.38
CA MET A 1 -29.53 -23.65 -4.44
C MET A 1 -28.21 -23.51 -5.18
N SER A 2 -27.23 -22.87 -4.53
CA SER A 2 -25.83 -22.68 -4.93
C SER A 2 -25.51 -21.65 -6.02
N ARG A 3 -25.41 -20.39 -5.60
CA ARG A 3 -24.53 -19.35 -6.17
C ARG A 3 -23.96 -18.49 -5.03
N LEU A 4 -23.25 -19.13 -4.09
CA LEU A 4 -22.32 -18.47 -3.17
C LEU A 4 -20.93 -19.04 -3.50
N CYS A 5 -20.20 -18.43 -4.42
CA CYS A 5 -18.81 -18.82 -4.69
C CYS A 5 -17.94 -17.71 -5.29
N TRP A 6 -18.41 -16.45 -5.36
CA TRP A 6 -17.74 -15.42 -6.15
C TRP A 6 -17.37 -14.13 -5.41
N ILE A 7 -17.60 -14.04 -4.10
CA ILE A 7 -17.32 -12.79 -3.34
C ILE A 7 -15.99 -12.89 -2.56
N LEU A 8 -15.48 -14.09 -2.29
CA LEU A 8 -14.19 -14.27 -1.60
C LEU A 8 -12.90 -14.01 -2.43
N PRO A 9 -12.85 -14.05 -3.78
CA PRO A 9 -11.57 -13.95 -4.48
C PRO A 9 -11.11 -12.51 -4.76
N LEU A 10 -11.95 -11.48 -4.58
CA LEU A 10 -11.57 -10.09 -4.86
C LEU A 10 -10.52 -9.53 -3.90
N LEU A 11 -10.39 -10.11 -2.69
CA LEU A 11 -9.31 -9.81 -1.73
C LEU A 11 -8.11 -10.77 -1.83
N LEU A 12 -8.15 -11.77 -2.72
CA LEU A 12 -7.11 -12.81 -2.86
C LEU A 12 -6.28 -12.71 -4.15
N LEU A 13 -6.49 -11.69 -4.99
CA LEU A 13 -5.88 -11.60 -6.32
C LEU A 13 -4.40 -11.19 -6.37
N ALA A 14 -3.70 -11.09 -5.24
CA ALA A 14 -2.24 -10.89 -5.23
C ALA A 14 -1.41 -12.15 -4.88
N ALA A 15 -2.04 -13.30 -4.60
CA ALA A 15 -1.29 -14.49 -4.16
C ALA A 15 -1.74 -15.80 -4.87
N CYS A 16 -1.45 -15.91 -6.17
CA CYS A 16 -1.34 -17.15 -6.96
C CYS A 16 -0.53 -16.75 -8.22
N GLY A 17 0.75 -17.07 -8.43
CA GLY A 17 1.49 -18.29 -8.12
C GLY A 17 1.68 -19.08 -9.42
N ASP A 18 2.90 -19.09 -9.98
CA ASP A 18 3.42 -20.26 -10.69
C ASP A 18 4.94 -20.29 -10.53
N ALA A 19 5.38 -21.25 -9.72
CA ALA A 19 6.76 -21.67 -9.62
C ALA A 19 7.07 -22.48 -10.88
N ASP A 20 7.96 -21.98 -11.73
CA ASP A 20 8.57 -22.79 -12.77
C ASP A 20 10.07 -22.93 -12.50
N THR A 21 10.46 -24.18 -12.32
CA THR A 21 11.80 -24.63 -12.01
C THR A 21 12.71 -24.47 -13.23
N THR A 22 13.74 -23.65 -13.17
CA THR A 22 14.98 -23.93 -13.91
C THR A 22 16.19 -23.27 -13.24
N ASP A 23 17.03 -24.09 -12.62
CA ASP A 23 18.41 -23.78 -12.29
C ASP A 23 19.23 -23.74 -13.59
N PRO A 24 19.97 -22.66 -13.84
CA PRO A 24 21.32 -22.87 -14.33
C PRO A 24 22.36 -22.11 -13.49
N ASP A 25 23.14 -22.91 -12.77
CA ASP A 25 24.54 -22.75 -12.41
C ASP A 25 25.29 -21.76 -13.33
N PHE A 26 25.54 -20.54 -12.82
CA PHE A 26 26.56 -19.64 -13.33
C PHE A 26 27.34 -19.03 -12.17
N ALA A 27 28.49 -19.61 -11.89
CA ALA A 27 29.57 -18.92 -11.21
C ALA A 27 30.04 -17.73 -12.07
N ALA A 28 29.93 -16.52 -11.53
CA ALA A 28 30.72 -15.36 -11.96
C ALA A 28 31.07 -14.51 -10.74
N GLU A 29 32.38 -14.40 -10.53
CA GLU A 29 33.05 -13.54 -9.55
C GLU A 29 32.73 -12.06 -9.80
N GLY A 30 32.70 -11.25 -8.72
CA GLY A 30 32.98 -9.82 -8.83
C GLY A 30 32.02 -8.90 -8.11
N GLU A 31 32.62 -8.00 -7.31
CA GLU A 31 32.05 -6.80 -6.71
C GLU A 31 31.02 -6.97 -5.58
N SER A 32 31.51 -6.78 -4.35
CA SER A 32 30.70 -6.24 -3.26
C SER A 32 29.94 -5.01 -3.78
N PRO A 33 28.61 -4.92 -3.65
CA PRO A 33 27.91 -3.71 -4.04
C PRO A 33 28.44 -2.59 -3.14
N ALA A 34 29.23 -1.70 -3.74
CA ALA A 34 29.51 -0.40 -3.17
C ALA A 34 28.13 0.23 -2.90
N ALA A 35 27.91 0.65 -1.66
CA ALA A 35 26.71 1.40 -1.27
C ALA A 35 26.46 2.47 -2.34
N ALA A 36 25.32 2.35 -3.04
CA ALA A 36 24.93 3.29 -4.06
C ALA A 36 25.00 4.69 -3.45
N ALA A 37 25.73 5.60 -4.10
CA ALA A 37 25.85 6.96 -3.62
C ALA A 37 24.44 7.58 -3.53
N PRO A 38 24.15 8.36 -2.47
CA PRO A 38 22.83 8.97 -2.30
C PRO A 38 22.53 9.84 -3.52
N MET A 39 21.49 9.46 -4.28
CA MET A 39 21.00 10.28 -5.38
C MET A 39 20.41 11.54 -4.77
N ALA A 40 21.10 12.67 -4.98
CA ALA A 40 20.62 13.97 -4.55
C ALA A 40 19.25 14.22 -5.18
N LEU A 41 18.28 14.61 -4.36
CA LEU A 41 16.97 15.06 -4.82
C LEU A 41 17.14 16.07 -5.96
N ALA A 42 16.55 15.76 -7.12
CA ALA A 42 16.44 16.74 -8.19
C ALA A 42 15.64 17.95 -7.66
N GLY A 43 16.06 19.16 -8.03
CA GLY A 43 15.44 20.40 -7.56
C GLY A 43 13.94 20.41 -7.86
N GLY A 44 13.11 20.42 -6.81
CA GLY A 44 11.65 20.31 -6.89
C GLY A 44 11.05 19.37 -5.83
N ALA A 45 11.82 18.38 -5.38
CA ALA A 45 11.36 17.36 -4.42
C ALA A 45 11.65 17.69 -2.95
N ASP A 46 12.21 18.86 -2.63
CA ASP A 46 12.50 19.27 -1.25
C ASP A 46 11.24 19.32 -0.37
N CYS A 47 10.07 19.45 -0.97
CA CYS A 47 8.80 19.44 -0.26
C CYS A 47 8.55 18.11 0.45
N LEU A 48 8.98 16.99 -0.13
CA LEU A 48 8.82 15.64 0.43
C LEU A 48 9.56 15.45 1.74
N LEU A 49 10.59 16.25 2.00
CA LEU A 49 11.45 16.06 3.17
C LEU A 49 10.68 16.18 4.49
N GLY A 50 11.03 15.28 5.40
CA GLY A 50 10.41 15.18 6.72
C GLY A 50 9.43 14.02 6.82
N THR A 51 8.61 14.06 7.86
CA THR A 51 7.67 12.98 8.21
C THR A 51 6.24 13.40 7.89
N TRP A 52 5.48 12.46 7.35
CA TRP A 52 4.11 12.61 6.91
C TRP A 52 3.25 11.52 7.53
N ALA A 53 2.14 11.90 8.16
CA ALA A 53 1.17 10.96 8.70
C ALA A 53 0.05 10.71 7.70
N VAL A 54 -0.36 9.45 7.53
CA VAL A 54 -1.50 9.09 6.68
C VAL A 54 -2.77 9.77 7.22
N ASP A 55 -3.48 10.51 6.37
CA ASP A 55 -4.85 10.92 6.60
C ASP A 55 -5.78 9.80 6.13
N ALA A 56 -6.08 8.88 7.04
CA ALA A 56 -6.83 7.66 6.70
C ALA A 56 -8.27 7.97 6.26
N GLU A 57 -8.94 8.94 6.89
CA GLU A 57 -10.30 9.31 6.53
C GLU A 57 -10.37 9.83 5.10
N TYR A 58 -9.41 10.67 4.68
CA TYR A 58 -9.35 11.15 3.31
C TYR A 58 -8.92 10.06 2.32
N SER A 59 -7.93 9.25 2.69
CA SER A 59 -7.27 8.28 1.80
C SER A 59 -8.13 7.04 1.52
N PHE A 60 -9.05 6.70 2.41
CA PHE A 60 -9.91 5.51 2.30
C PHE A 60 -11.39 5.86 2.13
N ARG A 61 -11.68 7.03 1.56
CA ARG A 61 -13.04 7.48 1.24
C ARG A 61 -13.76 6.51 0.27
N PRO A 62 -15.11 6.43 0.31
CA PRO A 62 -15.92 5.53 -0.52
C PRO A 62 -15.54 5.49 -2.01
N GLU A 63 -15.21 6.65 -2.59
CA GLU A 63 -14.88 6.78 -4.01
C GLU A 63 -13.63 6.00 -4.42
N VAL A 64 -12.71 5.75 -3.48
CA VAL A 64 -11.52 4.90 -3.71
C VAL A 64 -11.94 3.44 -3.88
N TRP A 65 -12.95 2.99 -3.14
CA TRP A 65 -13.45 1.62 -3.16
C TRP A 65 -14.33 1.33 -4.38
N ASP A 66 -15.05 2.32 -4.89
CA ASP A 66 -15.83 2.21 -6.13
C ASP A 66 -14.94 1.82 -7.32
N ASN A 67 -13.71 2.36 -7.37
CA ASN A 67 -12.72 2.01 -8.38
C ASN A 67 -12.18 0.58 -8.24
N LEU A 68 -12.11 0.05 -7.01
CA LEU A 68 -11.60 -1.30 -6.74
C LEU A 68 -12.66 -2.39 -6.98
N THR A 69 -13.94 -2.05 -6.85
CA THR A 69 -15.05 -3.01 -6.88
C THR A 69 -15.73 -3.13 -8.24
N GLN A 70 -15.30 -2.32 -9.22
CA GLN A 70 -15.67 -2.34 -10.65
C GLN A 70 -17.10 -2.85 -10.90
N GLY A 71 -18.10 -2.06 -10.50
CA GLY A 71 -19.50 -2.27 -10.92
C GLY A 71 -20.30 -3.29 -10.12
N SER A 72 -20.00 -3.47 -8.84
CA SER A 72 -20.91 -4.16 -7.92
C SER A 72 -21.87 -3.15 -7.28
N ASP A 73 -22.94 -2.82 -8.01
CA ASP A 73 -24.01 -1.90 -7.58
C ASP A 73 -24.70 -2.30 -6.24
N ASP A 74 -24.44 -3.52 -5.78
CA ASP A 74 -24.99 -4.11 -4.56
C ASP A 74 -24.06 -3.98 -3.34
N LEU A 75 -22.86 -3.39 -3.48
CA LEU A 75 -21.90 -3.21 -2.40
C LEU A 75 -21.69 -1.71 -2.13
N ASN A 76 -22.02 -1.25 -0.93
CA ASN A 76 -21.74 0.11 -0.49
C ASN A 76 -20.65 0.06 0.57
N PHE A 77 -19.49 0.66 0.32
CA PHE A 77 -18.36 0.70 1.25
C PHE A 77 -18.30 2.04 1.98
N GLU A 78 -18.01 1.99 3.27
CA GLU A 78 -17.86 3.17 4.12
C GLU A 78 -16.60 3.04 4.97
N PHE A 79 -15.83 4.13 5.04
CA PHE A 79 -14.76 4.24 6.01
C PHE A 79 -15.37 4.36 7.42
N ALA A 80 -15.18 3.33 8.24
CA ALA A 80 -15.75 3.28 9.59
C ALA A 80 -14.81 3.88 10.65
N GLY A 81 -13.51 3.97 10.35
CA GLY A 81 -12.55 4.64 11.20
C GLY A 81 -11.13 4.12 11.05
N ALA A 82 -10.19 4.84 11.65
CA ALA A 82 -8.81 4.39 11.81
C ALA A 82 -8.31 4.70 13.23
N SER A 83 -7.33 3.92 13.67
CA SER A 83 -6.64 4.07 14.94
C SER A 83 -5.13 3.90 14.75
N GLY A 84 -4.34 4.26 15.76
CA GLY A 84 -2.88 4.21 15.69
C GLY A 84 -2.29 5.27 14.77
N GLN A 85 -1.08 5.01 14.27
CA GLN A 85 -0.34 5.96 13.43
C GLN A 85 0.42 5.24 12.30
N ALA A 86 0.25 5.72 11.07
CA ALA A 86 1.08 5.36 9.93
C ALA A 86 1.87 6.59 9.47
N LEU A 87 3.20 6.49 9.46
CA LEU A 87 4.12 7.55 9.11
C LEU A 87 4.96 7.15 7.90
N LEU A 88 5.24 8.12 7.04
CA LEU A 88 6.18 8.04 5.93
C LEU A 88 7.19 9.18 6.06
N THR A 89 8.47 8.83 6.16
CA THR A 89 9.57 9.80 6.32
C THR A 89 10.46 9.76 5.09
N PHE A 90 10.79 10.95 4.55
CA PHE A 90 11.75 11.11 3.47
C PHE A 90 12.98 11.89 3.94
N GLU A 91 14.16 11.31 3.72
CA GLU A 91 15.44 11.93 4.00
C GLU A 91 16.08 12.53 2.75
N ARG A 92 16.89 13.56 2.94
CA ARG A 92 17.62 14.23 1.84
C ARG A 92 18.62 13.32 1.12
N GLY A 93 19.06 12.25 1.77
CA GLY A 93 19.96 11.26 1.17
C GLY A 93 19.28 10.26 0.23
N GLY A 94 17.97 10.37 -0.01
CA GLY A 94 17.23 9.37 -0.79
C GLY A 94 16.85 8.14 0.02
N ALA A 95 16.88 8.21 1.36
CA ALA A 95 16.33 7.16 2.23
C ALA A 95 14.88 7.50 2.60
N ALA A 96 14.01 6.50 2.59
CA ALA A 96 12.65 6.61 3.06
C ALA A 96 12.35 5.52 4.10
N ARG A 97 11.39 5.80 4.98
CA ARG A 97 10.99 4.89 6.03
C ARG A 97 9.50 5.00 6.29
N SER A 98 8.84 3.86 6.38
CA SER A 98 7.46 3.73 6.83
C SER A 98 7.44 3.16 8.25
N ASP A 99 6.67 3.78 9.13
CA ASP A 99 6.47 3.34 10.52
C ASP A 99 4.96 3.20 10.79
N PHE A 100 4.55 2.00 11.19
CA PHE A 100 3.18 1.69 11.61
C PHE A 100 3.20 1.38 13.10
N ASN A 101 2.46 2.15 13.88
CA ASN A 101 2.35 1.99 15.32
C ASN A 101 0.90 1.69 15.65
N ASP A 102 0.59 0.40 15.88
CA ASP A 102 -0.76 -0.10 16.13
C ASP A 102 -1.79 0.47 15.13
N PHE A 103 -1.42 0.61 13.85
CA PHE A 103 -2.25 1.27 12.86
C PHE A 103 -3.35 0.33 12.38
N GLU A 104 -4.61 0.71 12.59
CA GLU A 104 -5.76 -0.06 12.15
C GLU A 104 -6.69 0.79 11.28
N ILE A 105 -7.22 0.20 10.22
CA ILE A 105 -8.27 0.78 9.39
C ILE A 105 -9.47 -0.16 9.42
N THR A 106 -10.66 0.41 9.61
CA THR A 106 -11.92 -0.32 9.56
C THR A 106 -12.78 0.21 8.43
N ILE A 107 -13.30 -0.71 7.63
CA ILE A 107 -14.17 -0.46 6.50
C ILE A 107 -15.44 -1.28 6.72
N ASP A 108 -16.57 -0.61 6.67
CA ASP A 108 -17.88 -1.23 6.66
C ASP A 108 -18.35 -1.39 5.22
N ALA A 109 -19.12 -2.45 4.98
CA ALA A 109 -19.78 -2.64 3.70
C ALA A 109 -21.17 -3.23 3.89
N ASP A 110 -22.17 -2.68 3.20
CA ASP A 110 -23.48 -3.31 3.10
C ASP A 110 -23.49 -4.26 1.90
N THR A 111 -23.86 -5.52 2.16
CA THR A 111 -23.96 -6.54 1.12
C THR A 111 -25.34 -7.19 1.13
N PRO A 112 -25.77 -7.85 0.03
CA PRO A 112 -27.03 -8.62 0.04
C PRO A 112 -27.08 -9.73 1.10
N ALA A 113 -25.92 -10.16 1.62
CA ALA A 113 -25.81 -11.17 2.68
C ALA A 113 -25.82 -10.58 4.10
N GLY A 114 -25.80 -9.25 4.24
CA GLY A 114 -25.79 -8.51 5.49
C GLY A 114 -24.63 -7.51 5.59
N ALA A 115 -24.59 -6.78 6.72
CA ALA A 115 -23.50 -5.87 7.04
C ALA A 115 -22.19 -6.64 7.22
N MET A 116 -21.17 -6.19 6.51
CA MET A 116 -19.80 -6.65 6.56
C MET A 116 -18.93 -5.58 7.23
N ASN A 117 -18.00 -6.01 8.06
CA ASN A 117 -17.01 -5.14 8.69
C ASN A 117 -15.64 -5.78 8.51
N THR A 118 -14.70 -5.02 7.97
CA THR A 118 -13.32 -5.45 7.72
C THR A 118 -12.37 -4.52 8.45
N THR A 119 -11.49 -5.09 9.28
CA THR A 119 -10.40 -4.37 9.93
C THR A 119 -9.08 -4.89 9.40
N VAL A 120 -8.21 -3.98 8.96
CA VAL A 120 -6.82 -4.25 8.59
C VAL A 120 -5.93 -3.58 9.63
N ALA A 121 -5.01 -4.36 10.21
CA ALA A 121 -4.05 -3.89 11.20
C ALA A 121 -2.62 -4.05 10.66
N LEU A 122 -1.79 -3.05 10.91
CA LEU A 122 -0.39 -2.94 10.50
C LEU A 122 0.44 -2.44 11.68
N ASP A 123 1.55 -3.14 11.95
CA ASP A 123 2.51 -2.73 12.98
C ASP A 123 3.94 -3.07 12.54
N GLY A 124 4.88 -2.18 12.84
CA GLY A 124 6.30 -2.36 12.53
C GLY A 124 6.84 -1.32 11.56
N THR A 125 7.94 -1.66 10.87
CA THR A 125 8.71 -0.68 10.09
C THR A 125 9.20 -1.25 8.76
N ALA A 126 9.27 -0.40 7.74
CA ALA A 126 9.87 -0.74 6.46
C ALA A 126 10.80 0.37 6.00
N ALA A 127 12.00 0.01 5.58
CA ALA A 127 12.96 0.92 4.99
C ALA A 127 12.93 0.79 3.46
N SER A 128 13.15 1.89 2.76
CA SER A 128 13.33 1.92 1.32
C SER A 128 14.33 3.01 0.95
N SER A 129 14.90 2.94 -0.25
CA SER A 129 15.49 4.11 -0.89
C SER A 129 14.51 4.66 -1.92
N TYR A 130 14.60 5.96 -2.19
CA TYR A 130 13.78 6.62 -3.18
C TYR A 130 14.61 7.56 -4.04
N ARG A 131 14.17 7.72 -5.29
CA ARG A 131 14.63 8.77 -6.19
C ARG A 131 13.44 9.43 -6.85
N VAL A 132 13.66 10.65 -7.33
CA VAL A 132 12.67 11.41 -8.07
C VAL A 132 13.13 11.57 -9.51
N GLU A 133 12.28 11.14 -10.44
CA GLU A 133 12.44 11.32 -11.87
C GLU A 133 11.23 12.11 -12.38
N ASP A 134 11.45 13.35 -12.82
CA ASP A 134 10.38 14.31 -13.14
C ASP A 134 9.41 14.53 -11.96
N ASP A 135 8.17 14.03 -12.06
CA ASP A 135 7.12 14.07 -11.04
C ASP A 135 6.86 12.70 -10.38
N GLN A 136 7.72 11.72 -10.65
CA GLN A 136 7.57 10.36 -10.18
C GLN A 136 8.50 10.04 -9.01
N LEU A 137 7.94 9.40 -8.00
CA LEU A 137 8.64 8.73 -6.92
C LEU A 137 8.89 7.27 -7.31
N LEU A 138 10.18 6.92 -7.37
CA LEU A 138 10.62 5.56 -7.60
C LEU A 138 11.26 5.03 -6.33
N PHE A 139 10.68 3.97 -5.78
CA PHE A 139 11.17 3.33 -4.57
C PHE A 139 11.95 2.06 -4.90
N GLU A 140 12.96 1.80 -4.09
CA GLU A 140 13.71 0.55 -4.06
C GLU A 140 13.50 -0.06 -2.67
N PRO A 141 12.84 -1.23 -2.58
CA PRO A 141 12.54 -1.87 -1.31
C PRO A 141 13.81 -2.19 -0.52
N GLY A 142 13.77 -1.94 0.78
CA GLY A 142 14.81 -2.30 1.74
C GLY A 142 14.30 -3.30 2.79
N PRO A 143 15.02 -3.45 3.90
CA PRO A 143 14.59 -4.30 5.00
C PRO A 143 13.24 -3.88 5.59
N ALA A 144 12.38 -4.85 5.87
CA ALA A 144 11.09 -4.64 6.52
C ALA A 144 10.87 -5.65 7.65
N GLU A 145 10.33 -5.14 8.75
CA GLU A 145 9.82 -5.90 9.89
C GLU A 145 8.38 -5.44 10.09
N LEU A 146 7.49 -5.94 9.23
CA LEU A 146 6.06 -5.63 9.27
C LEU A 146 5.28 -6.84 9.75
N THR A 147 4.32 -6.59 10.62
CA THR A 147 3.26 -7.53 10.94
C THR A 147 1.95 -6.97 10.43
N SER A 148 1.14 -7.83 9.84
CA SER A 148 -0.16 -7.41 9.33
C SER A 148 -1.22 -8.48 9.53
N SER A 149 -2.45 -8.04 9.75
CA SER A 149 -3.58 -8.94 9.86
C SER A 149 -4.83 -8.30 9.30
N ALA A 150 -5.73 -9.14 8.78
CA ALA A 150 -7.06 -8.73 8.39
C ALA A 150 -8.08 -9.60 9.11
N ARG A 151 -9.10 -8.94 9.65
CA ARG A 151 -10.31 -9.57 10.17
C ARG A 151 -11.50 -9.09 9.36
N ALA A 152 -12.34 -10.01 8.92
CA ALA A 152 -13.61 -9.68 8.30
C ALA A 152 -14.75 -10.42 8.99
N THR A 153 -15.86 -9.72 9.22
CA THR A 153 -17.10 -10.27 9.76
C THR A 153 -18.25 -9.99 8.82
N LEU A 154 -19.24 -10.89 8.74
CA LEU A 154 -20.46 -10.74 7.95
C LEU A 154 -21.66 -11.15 8.80
N GLY A 155 -22.61 -10.24 9.00
CA GLY A 155 -23.77 -10.47 9.86
C GLY A 155 -23.39 -10.87 11.29
N GLY A 156 -22.29 -10.31 11.82
CA GLY A 156 -21.76 -10.61 13.14
C GLY A 156 -21.00 -11.94 13.27
N ARG A 157 -20.74 -12.64 12.16
CA ARG A 157 -19.94 -13.88 12.14
C ARG A 157 -18.56 -13.60 11.55
N GLU A 158 -17.52 -14.06 12.21
CA GLU A 158 -16.16 -14.00 11.65
C GLU A 158 -16.08 -14.87 10.39
N MET A 159 -15.68 -14.24 9.30
CA MET A 159 -15.48 -14.88 7.99
C MET A 159 -14.00 -15.11 7.71
N MET A 160 -13.15 -14.21 8.21
CA MET A 160 -11.72 -14.24 8.03
C MET A 160 -11.04 -13.66 9.26
N ASN A 161 -9.95 -14.28 9.67
CA ASN A 161 -9.01 -13.76 10.65
C ASN A 161 -7.67 -14.39 10.30
N SER A 162 -6.84 -13.60 9.63
CA SER A 162 -5.62 -14.11 9.03
C SER A 162 -4.51 -13.09 9.22
N THR A 163 -3.36 -13.57 9.68
CA THR A 163 -2.10 -12.87 9.48
C THR A 163 -1.86 -12.86 7.97
N MET A 164 -1.66 -11.67 7.42
CA MET A 164 -1.27 -11.53 6.03
C MET A 164 0.26 -11.45 6.03
N ASP A 165 0.90 -12.31 5.25
CA ASP A 165 2.21 -11.95 4.72
C ASP A 165 1.92 -10.91 3.65
N PHE A 166 1.88 -9.64 4.05
CA PHE A 166 2.22 -8.61 3.09
C PHE A 166 3.69 -8.82 2.78
N GLU A 167 4.01 -9.70 1.82
CA GLU A 167 4.97 -9.35 0.77
C GLU A 167 4.36 -8.14 0.04
N SER A 168 4.37 -7.05 0.79
CA SER A 168 4.22 -5.67 0.49
C SER A 168 3.16 -5.30 -0.56
N LEU A 169 1.98 -4.88 -0.07
CA LEU A 169 1.26 -3.79 -0.72
C LEU A 169 2.22 -2.61 -1.02
N PHE A 170 3.22 -2.44 -0.17
CA PHE A 170 4.35 -1.54 -0.40
C PHE A 170 5.28 -1.97 -1.54
N GLU A 171 5.58 -3.23 -1.83
CA GLU A 171 6.46 -3.62 -2.94
C GLU A 171 5.69 -3.52 -4.24
N THR A 172 4.39 -3.81 -4.23
CA THR A 172 3.58 -3.64 -5.44
C THR A 172 3.36 -2.15 -5.74
N ALA A 173 3.22 -1.30 -4.72
CA ALA A 173 3.17 0.15 -4.84
C ALA A 173 4.54 0.79 -5.13
N GLU A 174 5.62 0.25 -4.56
CA GLU A 174 7.03 0.66 -4.76
C GLU A 174 7.58 0.17 -6.11
N ARG A 175 7.07 -0.96 -6.63
CA ARG A 175 7.23 -1.38 -8.04
C ARG A 175 6.24 -0.70 -8.98
N GLY A 176 5.23 -0.05 -8.42
CA GLY A 176 4.25 0.76 -9.12
C GLY A 176 4.83 2.08 -9.60
N THR A 177 3.97 2.90 -10.20
CA THR A 177 4.33 4.29 -10.52
C THR A 177 3.64 5.16 -9.49
N MET A 178 4.42 5.96 -8.76
CA MET A 178 3.89 6.89 -7.77
C MET A 178 4.16 8.32 -8.24
N THR A 179 3.14 9.13 -8.40
CA THR A 179 3.29 10.59 -8.59
C THR A 179 2.96 11.31 -7.30
N PHE A 180 3.57 12.47 -7.10
CA PHE A 180 3.36 13.25 -5.89
C PHE A 180 3.01 14.71 -6.18
N ASP A 181 2.14 15.26 -5.33
CA ASP A 181 1.88 16.70 -5.27
C ASP A 181 1.98 17.19 -3.83
N CYS A 182 2.75 18.25 -3.63
CA CYS A 182 2.98 18.86 -2.33
C CYS A 182 2.18 20.16 -2.23
N GLN A 183 1.17 20.18 -1.36
CA GLN A 183 0.30 21.33 -1.12
C GLN A 183 0.52 21.87 0.30
N GLY A 184 1.69 22.48 0.52
CA GLY A 184 2.08 23.02 1.82
C GLY A 184 2.37 21.93 2.86
N ASP A 185 1.45 21.73 3.80
CA ASP A 185 1.53 20.69 4.83
C ASP A 185 0.81 19.40 4.43
N GLU A 186 0.44 19.29 3.15
CA GLU A 186 -0.20 18.12 2.58
C GLU A 186 0.67 17.50 1.48
N LEU A 187 0.72 16.18 1.47
CA LEU A 187 1.32 15.37 0.42
C LEU A 187 0.23 14.46 -0.15
N LEU A 188 0.00 14.57 -1.44
CA LEU A 188 -0.89 13.70 -2.19
C LEU A 188 -0.04 12.74 -3.01
N LEU A 189 -0.33 11.44 -2.89
CA LEU A 189 0.31 10.39 -3.66
C LEU A 189 -0.75 9.70 -4.51
N ASP A 190 -0.51 9.65 -5.82
CA ASP A 190 -1.25 8.76 -6.70
C ASP A 190 -0.42 7.50 -6.90
N ILE A 191 -0.99 6.35 -6.58
CA ILE A 191 -0.31 5.06 -6.59
C ILE A 191 -0.95 4.21 -7.66
N SER A 192 -0.19 3.88 -8.70
CA SER A 192 -0.64 3.00 -9.77
C SER A 192 0.17 1.71 -9.78
N ALA A 193 -0.50 0.60 -10.07
CA ALA A 193 0.15 -0.68 -10.32
C ALA A 193 1.16 -0.55 -11.48
N PRO A 194 2.21 -1.38 -11.53
CA PRO A 194 3.14 -1.36 -12.66
C PRO A 194 2.41 -1.59 -13.99
N ALA A 195 2.92 -0.99 -15.06
CA ALA A 195 2.35 -1.15 -16.40
C ALA A 195 2.26 -2.62 -16.84
N SER A 196 3.20 -3.47 -16.38
CA SER A 196 3.18 -4.93 -16.59
C SER A 196 2.00 -5.63 -15.92
N ALA A 197 1.42 -5.04 -14.87
CA ALA A 197 0.22 -5.50 -14.18
C ALA A 197 -1.05 -4.75 -14.65
N GLY A 198 -0.99 -4.03 -15.76
CA GLY A 198 -2.13 -3.33 -16.36
C GLY A 198 -2.28 -1.86 -15.98
N GLY A 199 -1.39 -1.31 -15.14
CA GLY A 199 -1.35 0.14 -14.87
C GLY A 199 -2.56 0.70 -14.13
N GLN A 200 -3.32 -0.15 -13.43
CA GLN A 200 -4.50 0.27 -12.67
C GLN A 200 -4.10 1.24 -11.55
N VAL A 201 -4.85 2.33 -11.39
CA VAL A 201 -4.75 3.20 -10.21
C VAL A 201 -5.21 2.41 -8.98
N LEU A 202 -4.30 2.20 -8.04
CA LEU A 202 -4.55 1.51 -6.77
C LEU A 202 -5.10 2.48 -5.73
N PHE A 203 -4.52 3.68 -5.67
CA PHE A 203 -4.97 4.77 -4.81
C PHE A 203 -4.85 6.09 -5.57
N GLU A 204 -5.93 6.86 -5.58
CA GLU A 204 -5.95 8.20 -6.16
C GLU A 204 -6.04 9.23 -5.02
N ASN A 205 -5.06 10.11 -4.93
CA ASN A 205 -4.89 11.10 -3.89
C ASN A 205 -4.85 10.48 -2.47
N ALA A 206 -3.97 9.49 -2.25
CA ALA A 206 -3.62 9.09 -0.90
C ALA A 206 -2.99 10.29 -0.20
N ARG A 207 -3.65 10.79 0.84
CA ARG A 207 -3.30 12.04 1.51
C ARG A 207 -2.51 11.77 2.76
N TYR A 208 -1.46 12.54 2.91
CA TYR A 208 -0.67 12.60 4.10
C TYR A 208 -0.57 14.05 4.58
N VAL A 209 -0.51 14.22 5.89
CA VAL A 209 -0.34 15.51 6.55
C VAL A 209 1.00 15.55 7.26
N ARG A 210 1.67 16.70 7.24
CA ARG A 210 3.00 16.84 7.86
C ARG A 210 2.91 16.51 9.35
N ALA A 211 3.72 15.55 9.79
CA ALA A 211 3.89 15.22 11.20
C ALA A 211 4.88 16.22 11.81
N GLY A 212 4.43 16.95 12.84
CA GLY A 212 5.20 18.01 13.51
C GLY A 212 6.34 17.50 14.37
#